data_AF-A0A6H9WTQ0-F1
#
_entry.id   AF-A0A6H9WTQ0-F1
#
_cell.length_a   1.000
_cell.length_b   1.000
_cell.length_c   1.000
_cell.angle_alpha   90.00
_cell.angle_beta   90.00
_cell.angle_gamma   90.00
#
_symmetry.space_group_name_H-M   'P 1'
#
loop_
_entity.id
_entity.type
_entity.pdbx_description
1 polymer ?
#
loop_
_entity_poly.entity_id
_entity_poly.type
_entity_poly.pdbx_seq_one_letter_code
_entity_poly.pdbx_strand_id
1 'polypeptide(L)'
;MIEYLVDGSSSASRMELMLDAPQRDSEPLSAFEEVLGTAVSEMVSAALEYAPQVDEVLIYFSNENGTRTADVAYVQNGTLLTKDHVEAPDTSSAMKRALLKFIVSQVGRIQASVDSAHPIPTAGRIRYAVATRSVDMDLTPTPELTDYQVSPSDKFQEWLQQVAP
;
A
#
# COMPACT_ATOMS: atom_id res chain seq x y z
N MET A 1 -8.71 -85.51 11.08
CA MET A 1 -9.78 -85.20 12.04
C MET A 1 -9.12 -84.51 13.22
N ILE A 2 -9.72 -83.40 13.70
CA ILE A 2 -9.36 -82.57 14.87
C ILE A 2 -8.31 -81.46 14.65
N GLU A 3 -8.84 -80.27 14.32
CA GLU A 3 -8.83 -78.97 15.04
C GLU A 3 -7.60 -78.39 15.82
N TYR A 4 -7.26 -77.15 15.40
CA TYR A 4 -6.98 -75.86 16.10
C TYR A 4 -5.85 -75.64 17.13
N LEU A 5 -5.04 -74.59 16.86
CA LEU A 5 -4.62 -73.43 17.71
C LEU A 5 -3.62 -72.56 16.88
N VAL A 6 -3.92 -71.33 16.40
CA VAL A 6 -4.05 -70.00 17.08
C VAL A 6 -2.73 -69.61 17.77
N ASP A 7 -2.09 -68.45 17.60
CA ASP A 7 -2.36 -67.17 16.93
C ASP A 7 -0.99 -66.55 16.57
N GLY A 8 -0.92 -65.79 15.49
CA GLY A 8 0.29 -65.14 15.03
C GLY A 8 0.00 -63.74 14.52
N SER A 9 0.35 -62.75 15.36
CA SER A 9 0.63 -61.37 14.98
C SER A 9 -0.56 -60.53 14.47
N SER A 10 -1.21 -59.87 15.41
CA SER A 10 -1.94 -58.62 15.20
C SER A 10 -1.04 -57.55 14.55
N SER A 11 -1.28 -57.26 13.28
CA SER A 11 -0.93 -55.96 12.67
C SER A 11 -2.17 -55.44 11.95
N ALA A 12 -3.09 -54.87 12.74
CA ALA A 12 -4.18 -54.10 12.18
C ALA A 12 -3.61 -52.74 11.74
N SER A 13 -3.61 -52.56 10.42
CA SER A 13 -3.25 -51.35 9.71
C SER A 13 -3.90 -50.11 10.33
N ARG A 14 -3.07 -49.20 10.85
CA ARG A 14 -3.47 -47.85 11.19
C ARG A 14 -3.67 -47.10 9.87
N MET A 15 -4.91 -47.01 9.41
CA MET A 15 -5.31 -46.00 8.43
C MET A 15 -5.15 -44.63 9.11
N GLU A 16 -4.02 -43.97 8.88
CA GLU A 16 -3.91 -42.54 9.14
C GLU A 16 -4.84 -41.83 8.15
N LEU A 17 -5.97 -41.38 8.68
CA LEU A 17 -6.84 -40.42 8.04
C LEU A 17 -6.00 -39.16 7.80
N MET A 18 -5.51 -39.01 6.58
CA MET A 18 -4.86 -37.80 6.10
C MET A 18 -5.94 -36.72 6.08
N LEU A 19 -6.03 -35.95 7.17
CA LEU A 19 -6.79 -34.71 7.23
C LEU A 19 -6.19 -33.77 6.20
N ASP A 20 -6.87 -33.62 5.07
CA ASP A 20 -6.64 -32.52 4.13
C ASP A 20 -6.67 -31.22 4.95
N ALA A 21 -5.50 -30.61 5.11
CA ALA A 21 -5.42 -29.24 5.55
C ALA A 21 -6.22 -28.42 4.51
N PRO A 22 -7.11 -27.50 4.92
CA PRO A 22 -7.72 -26.60 3.97
C PRO A 22 -6.59 -25.81 3.31
N GLN A 23 -6.29 -26.16 2.06
CA GLN A 23 -5.54 -25.28 1.16
C GLN A 23 -6.37 -24.00 1.14
N ARG A 24 -5.88 -22.96 1.82
CA ARG A 24 -6.36 -21.61 1.58
C ARG A 24 -5.94 -21.30 0.16
N ASP A 25 -6.82 -21.61 -0.79
CA ASP A 25 -6.78 -21.06 -2.13
C ASP A 25 -6.66 -19.55 -1.94
N SER A 26 -5.44 -19.04 -2.12
CA SER A 26 -5.22 -17.62 -2.18
C SER A 26 -5.85 -17.24 -3.50
N GLU A 27 -7.07 -16.72 -3.48
CA GLU A 27 -7.69 -16.20 -4.69
C GLU A 27 -6.65 -15.27 -5.36
N PRO A 28 -6.39 -15.46 -6.67
CA PRO A 28 -5.42 -14.62 -7.36
C PRO A 28 -5.86 -13.17 -7.19
N LEU A 29 -4.91 -12.32 -6.81
CA LEU A 29 -5.16 -10.88 -6.74
C LEU A 29 -5.79 -10.43 -8.05
N SER A 30 -6.81 -9.56 -7.94
CA SER A 30 -7.34 -8.91 -9.12
C SER A 30 -6.23 -8.12 -9.82
N ALA A 31 -6.34 -7.92 -11.14
CA ALA A 31 -5.38 -7.10 -11.89
C ALA A 31 -5.25 -5.68 -11.30
N PHE A 32 -6.33 -5.15 -10.71
CA PHE A 32 -6.32 -3.90 -9.96
C PHE A 32 -5.42 -3.96 -8.73
N GLU A 33 -5.56 -4.99 -7.88
CA GLU A 33 -4.76 -5.14 -6.66
C GLU A 33 -3.27 -5.35 -6.95
N GLU A 34 -2.94 -6.09 -8.01
CA GLU A 34 -1.55 -6.25 -8.46
C GLU A 34 -0.92 -4.92 -8.88
N VAL A 35 -1.65 -4.13 -9.70
CA VAL A 35 -1.19 -2.80 -10.14
C VAL A 35 -1.12 -1.84 -8.96
N LEU A 36 -2.11 -1.87 -8.05
CA LEU A 36 -2.14 -1.04 -6.86
C LEU A 36 -0.93 -1.32 -5.95
N GLY A 37 -0.68 -2.58 -5.61
CA GLY A 37 0.45 -2.97 -4.77
C GLY A 37 1.79 -2.57 -5.41
N THR A 38 1.94 -2.79 -6.71
CA THR A 38 3.15 -2.42 -7.46
C THR A 38 3.33 -0.89 -7.48
N ALA A 39 2.29 -0.14 -7.81
CA ALA A 39 2.34 1.32 -7.87
C ALA A 39 2.67 1.94 -6.51
N VAL A 40 2.04 1.45 -5.43
CA VAL A 40 2.31 1.92 -4.06
C VAL A 40 3.76 1.63 -3.66
N SER A 41 4.25 0.42 -3.94
CA SER A 41 5.65 0.05 -3.69
C SER A 41 6.62 0.96 -4.43
N GLU A 42 6.35 1.27 -5.71
CA GLU A 42 7.17 2.17 -6.51
C GLU A 42 7.11 3.62 -5.97
N MET A 43 5.94 4.13 -5.59
CA MET A 43 5.80 5.47 -5.00
C MET A 43 6.61 5.60 -3.70
N VAL A 44 6.49 4.62 -2.79
CA VAL A 44 7.24 4.59 -1.53
C VAL A 44 8.73 4.50 -1.79
N SER A 45 9.16 3.65 -2.74
CA SER A 45 10.57 3.50 -3.10
C SER A 45 11.16 4.81 -3.62
N ALA A 46 10.44 5.51 -4.51
CA ALA A 46 10.88 6.81 -5.01
C ALA A 46 10.95 7.87 -3.90
N ALA A 47 10.00 7.86 -2.96
CA ALA A 47 10.00 8.78 -1.83
C ALA A 47 11.17 8.51 -0.86
N LEU A 48 11.53 7.24 -0.63
CA LEU A 48 12.70 6.84 0.17
C LEU A 48 14.02 7.12 -0.56
N GLU A 49 14.07 7.00 -1.89
CA GLU A 49 15.24 7.40 -2.66
C GLU A 49 15.52 8.90 -2.54
N TYR A 50 14.45 9.71 -2.52
CA TYR A 50 14.56 11.15 -2.27
C TYR A 50 15.03 11.46 -0.84
N ALA A 51 14.44 10.82 0.18
CA ALA A 51 14.78 11.02 1.58
C ALA A 51 15.03 9.67 2.29
N PRO A 52 16.27 9.14 2.26
CA PRO A 52 16.56 7.77 2.72
C PRO A 52 16.66 7.62 4.24
N GLN A 53 16.77 8.72 4.98
CA GLN A 53 16.94 8.73 6.44
C GLN A 53 15.69 9.26 7.13
N VAL A 54 14.59 8.51 7.03
CA VAL A 54 13.28 8.87 7.59
C VAL A 54 12.70 7.68 8.35
N ASP A 55 11.85 7.96 9.32
CA ASP A 55 11.09 6.96 10.08
C ASP A 55 9.84 6.52 9.31
N GLU A 56 9.20 7.46 8.63
CA GLU A 56 7.98 7.22 7.86
C GLU A 56 7.91 8.06 6.58
N VAL A 57 7.15 7.55 5.60
CA VAL A 57 6.77 8.26 4.37
C VAL A 57 5.25 8.40 4.34
N LEU A 58 4.79 9.62 4.05
CA LEU A 58 3.37 9.97 3.95
C LEU A 58 3.12 10.54 2.55
N ILE A 59 2.36 9.82 1.74
CA ILE A 59 2.02 10.23 0.37
C ILE A 59 0.53 10.47 0.29
N TYR A 60 0.17 11.66 -0.20
CA TYR A 60 -1.20 11.99 -0.57
C TYR A 60 -1.30 12.14 -2.08
N PHE A 61 -2.38 11.62 -2.66
CA PHE A 61 -2.75 11.95 -4.02
C PHE A 61 -4.24 12.27 -4.14
N SER A 62 -4.56 13.09 -5.14
CA SER A 62 -5.92 13.43 -5.52
C SER A 62 -6.06 13.36 -7.05
N ASN A 63 -7.24 12.94 -7.49
CA ASN A 63 -7.68 12.88 -8.88
C ASN A 63 -9.09 13.42 -8.99
N GLU A 64 -9.20 14.72 -8.82
CA GLU A 64 -10.47 15.41 -8.78
C GLU A 64 -10.40 16.63 -9.69
N ASN A 65 -11.56 17.11 -10.14
CA ASN A 65 -11.66 18.29 -11.00
C ASN A 65 -10.80 18.20 -12.28
N GLY A 66 -10.65 16.98 -12.81
CA GLY A 66 -9.88 16.71 -14.03
C GLY A 66 -8.35 16.82 -13.88
N THR A 67 -7.85 16.96 -12.64
CA THR A 67 -6.42 17.12 -12.36
C THR A 67 -5.93 16.04 -11.40
N ARG A 68 -4.76 15.46 -11.72
CA ARG A 68 -4.02 14.58 -10.80
C ARG A 68 -2.96 15.38 -10.07
N THR A 69 -2.97 15.32 -8.76
CA THR A 69 -1.98 15.94 -7.89
C THR A 69 -1.47 14.95 -6.87
N ALA A 70 -0.23 15.12 -6.44
CA ALA A 70 0.32 14.37 -5.33
C ALA A 70 1.24 15.27 -4.51
N ASP A 71 1.38 14.96 -3.23
CA ASP A 71 2.37 15.56 -2.35
C ASP A 71 2.90 14.53 -1.34
N VAL A 72 4.07 14.82 -0.77
CA VAL A 72 4.81 13.91 0.11
C VAL A 72 5.33 14.65 1.34
N ALA A 73 5.19 13.99 2.48
CA ALA A 73 5.79 14.35 3.74
C ALA A 73 6.47 13.12 4.36
N TYR A 74 7.25 13.39 5.40
CA TYR A 74 8.16 12.46 6.02
C TYR A 74 8.10 12.65 7.52
N VAL A 75 8.25 11.57 8.29
CA VAL A 75 8.61 11.66 9.70
C VAL A 75 10.10 11.40 9.80
N GLN A 76 10.86 12.33 10.37
CA GLN A 76 12.30 12.20 10.57
C GLN A 76 12.65 12.55 12.00
N ASN A 77 13.19 11.59 12.75
CA ASN A 77 13.47 11.71 14.17
C ASN A 77 12.22 12.15 14.96
N GLY A 78 11.07 11.56 14.64
CA GLY A 78 9.77 11.91 15.25
C GLY A 78 9.22 13.30 14.88
N THR A 79 9.84 14.02 13.94
CA THR A 79 9.35 15.32 13.46
C THR A 79 8.71 15.17 12.09
N LEU A 80 7.50 15.70 11.92
CA LEU A 80 6.83 15.76 10.63
C LEU A 80 7.41 16.88 9.76
N LEU A 81 7.91 16.51 8.58
CA LEU A 81 8.55 17.40 7.62
C LEU A 81 7.96 17.21 6.22
N THR A 82 7.71 18.28 5.49
CA THR A 82 7.34 18.17 4.07
C THR A 82 8.59 17.88 3.22
N LYS A 83 8.40 17.44 1.97
CA LYS A 83 9.48 17.31 0.98
C LYS A 83 10.40 18.53 0.85
N ASP A 84 9.92 19.70 1.26
CA ASP A 84 10.66 20.96 1.18
C ASP A 84 11.63 21.18 2.34
N HIS A 85 11.45 20.47 3.45
CA HIS A 85 12.18 20.65 4.71
C HIS A 85 12.89 19.39 5.20
N VAL A 86 12.55 18.20 4.67
CA VAL A 86 13.25 16.96 4.99
C VAL A 86 14.70 16.99 4.53
N GLU A 87 15.60 16.37 5.29
CA GLU A 87 16.98 16.16 4.86
C GLU A 87 17.01 15.15 3.70
N ALA A 88 17.49 15.59 2.55
CA ALA A 88 17.57 14.82 1.31
C ALA A 88 18.91 15.07 0.59
N PRO A 89 19.48 14.08 -0.13
CA PRO A 89 20.73 14.25 -0.87
C PRO A 89 20.66 15.32 -1.98
N ASP A 90 19.49 15.50 -2.60
CA ASP A 90 19.22 16.52 -3.62
C ASP A 90 17.90 17.25 -3.32
N THR A 91 18.00 18.44 -2.74
CA THR A 91 16.85 19.28 -2.38
C THR A 91 16.39 20.21 -3.51
N SER A 92 16.92 20.05 -4.73
CA SER A 92 16.61 20.91 -5.84
C SER A 92 15.12 20.84 -6.22
N SER A 93 14.57 21.97 -6.69
CA SER A 93 13.20 21.98 -7.21
C SER A 93 13.02 21.03 -8.40
N ALA A 94 14.09 20.71 -9.12
CA ALA A 94 14.05 19.75 -10.22
C ALA A 94 13.78 18.33 -9.70
N MET A 95 14.52 17.90 -8.68
CA MET A 95 14.34 16.59 -8.05
C MET A 95 12.95 16.44 -7.42
N LYS A 96 12.53 17.44 -6.64
CA LYS A 96 11.17 17.46 -6.04
C LYS A 96 10.06 17.33 -7.09
N ARG A 97 10.17 18.05 -8.21
CA ARG A 97 9.21 17.94 -9.31
C ARG A 97 9.27 16.57 -9.99
N ALA A 98 10.45 15.98 -10.13
CA ALA A 98 10.60 14.64 -10.69
C ALA A 98 9.90 13.59 -9.82
N LEU A 99 10.12 13.64 -8.49
CA LEU A 99 9.44 12.80 -7.51
C LEU A 99 7.92 12.90 -7.64
N LEU A 100 7.36 14.12 -7.59
CA LEU A 100 5.91 14.29 -7.68
C LEU A 100 5.34 13.86 -9.03
N LYS A 101 6.03 14.12 -10.14
CA LYS A 101 5.61 13.65 -11.47
C LYS A 101 5.60 12.13 -11.55
N PHE A 102 6.59 11.48 -10.95
CA PHE A 102 6.63 10.02 -10.87
C PHE A 102 5.45 9.50 -10.06
N ILE A 103 5.19 10.03 -8.86
CA ILE A 103 4.04 9.60 -8.06
C ILE A 103 2.72 9.81 -8.83
N VAL A 104 2.54 10.96 -9.49
CA VAL A 104 1.36 11.22 -10.32
C VAL A 104 1.22 10.23 -11.48
N SER A 105 2.31 9.75 -12.08
CA SER A 105 2.24 8.72 -13.14
C SER A 105 1.79 7.37 -12.57
N GLN A 106 2.22 7.03 -11.35
CA GLN A 106 1.76 5.84 -10.63
C GLN A 106 0.27 5.91 -10.30
N VAL A 107 -0.24 7.06 -9.89
CA VAL A 107 -1.70 7.29 -9.71
C VAL A 107 -2.47 7.06 -11.01
N GLY A 108 -1.91 7.50 -12.14
CA GLY A 108 -2.48 7.23 -13.46
C GLY A 108 -2.57 5.73 -13.80
N ARG A 109 -1.56 4.94 -13.39
CA ARG A 109 -1.57 3.48 -13.56
C ARG A 109 -2.66 2.83 -12.72
N ILE A 110 -2.79 3.22 -11.45
CA ILE A 110 -3.84 2.71 -10.56
C ILE A 110 -5.21 2.93 -11.20
N GLN A 111 -5.50 4.14 -11.67
CA GLN A 111 -6.78 4.47 -12.30
C GLN A 111 -7.05 3.70 -13.58
N ALA A 112 -6.03 3.51 -14.41
CA ALA A 112 -6.17 2.75 -15.65
C ALA A 112 -6.45 1.25 -15.41
N SER A 113 -6.10 0.74 -14.22
CA SER A 113 -6.33 -0.65 -13.83
C SER A 113 -7.67 -0.92 -13.15
N VAL A 114 -8.45 0.13 -12.84
CA VAL A 114 -9.76 0.00 -12.19
C VAL A 114 -10.72 -0.76 -13.11
N ASP A 115 -11.40 -1.76 -12.55
CA ASP A 115 -12.40 -2.57 -13.23
C ASP A 115 -13.83 -2.30 -12.70
N SER A 116 -14.82 -3.07 -13.14
CA SER A 116 -16.21 -2.89 -12.68
C SER A 116 -16.46 -3.24 -11.22
N ALA A 117 -15.54 -3.96 -10.56
CA ALA A 117 -15.66 -4.36 -9.16
C ALA A 117 -15.10 -3.29 -8.21
N HIS A 118 -14.25 -2.38 -8.69
CA HIS A 118 -13.59 -1.36 -7.89
C HIS A 118 -14.02 0.03 -8.36
N PRO A 119 -14.48 0.93 -7.49
CA PRO A 119 -14.69 2.32 -7.88
C PRO A 119 -13.34 3.03 -8.06
N ILE A 120 -13.27 3.97 -9.01
CA ILE A 120 -12.05 4.75 -9.25
C ILE A 120 -11.75 5.60 -8.01
N PRO A 121 -10.56 5.48 -7.39
CA PRO A 121 -10.20 6.32 -6.26
C PRO A 121 -10.02 7.78 -6.70
N THR A 122 -10.66 8.69 -5.98
CA THR A 122 -10.56 10.14 -6.14
C THR A 122 -9.47 10.71 -5.26
N ALA A 123 -9.17 10.10 -4.11
CA ALA A 123 -8.02 10.43 -3.30
C ALA A 123 -7.42 9.19 -2.64
N GLY A 124 -6.15 9.29 -2.25
CA GLY A 124 -5.45 8.25 -1.51
C GLY A 124 -4.44 8.82 -0.52
N ARG A 125 -4.34 8.14 0.61
CA ARG A 125 -3.43 8.41 1.72
C ARG A 125 -2.61 7.15 1.96
N ILE A 126 -1.30 7.24 1.80
CA ILE A 126 -0.38 6.12 1.98
C ILE A 126 0.59 6.48 3.09
N ARG A 127 0.62 5.67 4.13
CA ARG A 127 1.58 5.76 5.24
C ARG A 127 2.47 4.53 5.21
N TYR A 128 3.78 4.75 5.09
CA TYR A 128 4.78 3.69 5.15
C TYR A 128 5.68 3.88 6.35
N ALA A 129 5.76 2.87 7.21
CA ALA A 129 6.67 2.86 8.35
C ALA A 129 7.94 2.07 8.01
N VAL A 130 9.10 2.72 8.09
CA VAL A 130 10.39 2.14 7.67
C VAL A 130 10.83 1.01 8.59
N ALA A 131 10.64 1.17 9.91
CA ALA A 131 11.06 0.18 10.91
C ALA A 131 10.36 -1.18 10.76
N THR A 132 9.05 -1.16 10.48
CA THR A 132 8.22 -2.37 10.34
C THR A 132 8.03 -2.80 8.89
N ARG A 133 8.41 -1.96 7.93
CA ARG A 133 8.15 -2.12 6.50
C ARG A 133 6.66 -2.32 6.19
N SER A 134 5.79 -1.71 6.99
CA SER A 134 4.35 -1.80 6.82
C SER A 134 3.81 -0.63 6.01
N VAL A 135 2.89 -0.93 5.11
CA VAL A 135 2.07 0.05 4.40
C VAL A 135 0.68 0.06 5.03
N ASP A 136 0.23 1.24 5.42
CA ASP A 136 -1.18 1.53 5.69
C ASP A 136 -1.69 2.45 4.57
N MET A 137 -2.87 2.14 4.04
CA MET A 137 -3.40 2.83 2.87
C MET A 137 -4.91 3.00 2.97
N ASP A 138 -5.35 4.24 2.77
CA ASP A 138 -6.74 4.61 2.67
C ASP A 138 -7.02 5.18 1.27
N LEU A 139 -7.95 4.56 0.55
CA LEU A 139 -8.39 4.98 -0.79
C LEU A 139 -9.88 5.33 -0.73
N THR A 140 -10.22 6.55 -1.10
CA THR A 140 -11.62 6.99 -1.19
C THR A 140 -12.02 7.16 -2.66
N PRO A 141 -13.18 6.63 -3.07
CA PRO A 141 -13.79 6.95 -4.36
C PRO A 141 -14.70 8.18 -4.31
N THR A 142 -14.92 8.76 -3.11
CA THR A 142 -15.78 9.92 -2.93
C THR A 142 -14.96 11.19 -3.05
N PRO A 143 -15.32 12.13 -3.94
CA PRO A 143 -14.61 13.40 -4.06
C PRO A 143 -14.55 14.17 -2.73
N GLU A 144 -13.36 14.65 -2.38
CA GLU A 144 -13.10 15.44 -1.18
C GLU A 144 -13.09 16.95 -1.47
N LEU A 145 -12.91 17.35 -2.73
CA LEU A 145 -12.87 18.73 -3.23
C LEU A 145 -14.24 19.11 -3.82
N THR A 146 -15.25 19.07 -2.96
CA THR A 146 -16.66 19.31 -3.35
C THR A 146 -17.01 20.78 -3.58
N ASP A 147 -16.18 21.70 -3.09
CA ASP A 147 -16.22 23.12 -3.41
C ASP A 147 -14.85 23.58 -3.93
N TYR A 148 -14.84 24.58 -4.81
CA TYR A 148 -13.59 25.16 -5.35
C TYR A 148 -12.81 25.96 -4.29
N GLN A 149 -13.18 25.88 -3.00
CA GLN A 149 -12.52 26.59 -1.91
C GLN A 149 -11.42 25.76 -1.28
N VAL A 150 -11.56 24.44 -1.26
CA VAL A 150 -10.56 23.53 -0.70
C VAL A 150 -9.64 23.02 -1.82
N SER A 151 -8.34 23.15 -1.63
CA SER A 151 -7.33 22.63 -2.55
C SER A 151 -6.84 21.24 -2.11
N PRO A 152 -6.23 20.45 -3.03
CA PRO A 152 -5.56 19.20 -2.65
C PRO A 152 -4.50 19.40 -1.57
N SER A 153 -3.81 20.55 -1.58
CA SER A 153 -2.82 20.89 -0.56
C SER A 153 -3.47 21.08 0.81
N ASP A 154 -4.66 21.66 0.89
CA ASP A 154 -5.39 21.83 2.16
C ASP A 154 -5.78 20.45 2.73
N LYS A 155 -6.30 19.54 1.89
CA LYS A 155 -6.60 18.16 2.31
C LYS A 155 -5.37 17.39 2.75
N PHE A 156 -4.24 17.62 2.09
CA PHE A 156 -2.98 17.04 2.52
C PHE A 156 -2.59 17.55 3.91
N GLN A 157 -2.62 18.86 4.14
CA GLN A 157 -2.30 19.45 5.45
C GLN A 157 -3.29 19.02 6.55
N GLU A 158 -4.58 18.94 6.26
CA GLU A 158 -5.60 18.41 7.18
C GLU A 158 -5.26 16.97 7.61
N TRP A 159 -4.90 16.10 6.66
CA TRP A 159 -4.51 14.73 6.96
C TRP A 159 -3.22 14.69 7.80
N LEU A 160 -2.21 15.48 7.43
CA LEU A 160 -0.95 15.57 8.18
C LEU A 160 -1.15 15.94 9.65
N GLN A 161 -2.12 16.80 9.97
CA GLN A 161 -2.45 17.15 11.36
C GLN A 161 -3.06 16.00 12.16
N GLN A 162 -3.69 15.02 11.49
CA GLN A 162 -4.31 13.86 12.13
C GLN A 162 -3.30 12.74 12.40
N VAL A 163 -2.25 12.66 11.58
CA VAL A 163 -1.22 11.61 11.67
C VAL A 163 0.10 12.11 12.26
N ALA A 164 0.17 13.39 12.66
CA ALA A 164 1.32 13.95 13.33
C ALA A 164 1.62 13.15 14.63
N PRO A 165 2.89 12.76 14.86
CA PRO A 165 3.30 11.99 16.02
C PRO A 165 3.20 12.75 17.35
#